data_AF-A0A379FHC6-F1
#
_entry.id   AF-A0A379FHC6-F1
#
_cell.length_a   1.000
_cell.length_b   1.000
_cell.length_c   1.000
_cell.angle_alpha   90.00
_cell.angle_beta   90.00
_cell.angle_gamma   90.00
#
_symmetry.space_group_name_H-M   'P 1'
#
loop_
_entity.id
_entity.type
_entity.pdbx_description
1 polymer ?
#
loop_
_entity_poly.entity_id
_entity_poly.type
_entity_poly.pdbx_seq_one_letter_code
_entity_poly.pdbx_strand_id
1 'polypeptide(L)'
;MVWSADELADRTIPTAGFDDSGTLVLEYGERTFTAKMDAKQKIVLFNPEGKEVKSLPAARKNDDPELIKEAKKLFTSSKKELKQVIELQSVRLYEAMCAQRQWLSADWQEYILAHPIMHN
;
A
#
# COMPACT_ATOMS: atom_id res chain seq x y z
N MET A 1 0.07 -28.15 -10.29
CA MET A 1 -0.92 -27.45 -11.12
C MET A 1 -0.29 -26.12 -11.50
N VAL A 2 -0.34 -25.72 -12.76
CA VAL A 2 0.19 -24.42 -13.22
C VAL A 2 -0.93 -23.41 -13.09
N TRP A 3 -0.70 -22.30 -12.40
CA TRP A 3 -1.66 -21.20 -12.30
C TRP A 3 -1.83 -20.51 -13.66
N SER A 4 -3.05 -20.03 -13.93
CA SER A 4 -3.30 -19.11 -15.04
C SER A 4 -2.61 -17.77 -14.80
N ALA A 5 -2.44 -16.97 -15.86
CA ALA A 5 -1.83 -15.64 -15.76
C ALA A 5 -2.60 -14.73 -14.79
N ASP A 6 -3.93 -14.80 -14.81
CA ASP A 6 -4.77 -14.03 -13.90
C ASP A 6 -4.62 -14.48 -12.44
N GLU A 7 -4.59 -15.79 -12.20
CA GLU A 7 -4.39 -16.34 -10.86
C GLU A 7 -3.03 -15.96 -10.28
N LEU A 8 -1.99 -15.94 -11.12
CA LEU A 8 -0.67 -15.48 -10.71
C LEU A 8 -0.72 -13.98 -10.38
N ALA A 9 -1.35 -13.18 -11.23
CA ALA A 9 -1.44 -11.73 -11.02
C ALA A 9 -2.27 -11.35 -9.78
N ASP A 10 -3.25 -12.15 -9.38
CA ASP A 10 -3.98 -11.98 -8.11
C ASP A 10 -3.08 -12.26 -6.89
N ARG A 11 -2.16 -13.22 -7.01
CA ARG A 11 -1.24 -13.64 -5.92
C ARG A 11 0.00 -12.75 -5.79
N THR A 12 0.27 -11.92 -6.79
CA THR A 12 1.48 -11.08 -6.86
C THR A 12 1.15 -9.59 -6.87
N ILE A 13 -0.02 -9.18 -6.37
CA ILE A 13 -0.35 -7.76 -6.21
C ILE A 13 0.65 -7.14 -5.23
N PRO A 14 1.38 -6.07 -5.61
CA PRO A 14 2.27 -5.38 -4.69
C PRO A 14 1.48 -4.67 -3.58
N THR A 15 1.98 -4.72 -2.35
CA THR A 15 1.34 -4.05 -1.20
C THR A 15 1.74 -2.58 -1.06
N ALA A 16 2.61 -2.05 -1.92
CA ALA A 16 3.20 -0.72 -1.78
C ALA A 16 3.88 -0.45 -0.43
N GLY A 17 4.32 -1.51 0.27
CA GLY A 17 4.92 -1.44 1.60
C GLY A 17 3.91 -1.31 2.74
N PHE A 18 2.60 -1.35 2.46
CA PHE A 18 1.59 -1.47 3.50
C PHE A 18 1.59 -2.87 4.09
N ASP A 19 1.47 -2.95 5.41
CA ASP A 19 1.21 -4.19 6.13
C ASP A 19 -0.27 -4.62 6.01
N ASP A 20 -0.61 -5.79 6.55
CA ASP A 20 -1.96 -6.36 6.53
C ASP A 20 -3.01 -5.50 7.25
N SER A 21 -2.59 -4.51 8.05
CA SER A 21 -3.49 -3.52 8.68
C SER A 21 -3.77 -2.30 7.79
N GLY A 22 -3.20 -2.26 6.59
CA GLY A 22 -3.24 -1.09 5.71
C GLY A 22 -2.37 0.07 6.22
N THR A 23 -1.31 -0.23 6.97
CA THR A 23 -0.39 0.76 7.54
C THR A 23 1.00 0.66 6.92
N LEU A 24 1.55 1.80 6.51
CA LEU A 24 2.95 1.97 6.14
C LEU A 24 3.68 2.67 7.28
N VAL A 25 4.67 2.00 7.86
CA VAL A 25 5.51 2.55 8.93
C VAL A 25 6.73 3.24 8.32
N LEU A 26 7.04 4.45 8.78
CA LEU A 26 8.15 5.28 8.31
C LEU A 26 9.05 5.65 9.49
N GLU A 27 10.18 4.98 9.61
CA GLU A 27 11.19 5.28 10.63
C GLU A 27 11.92 6.59 10.29
N TYR A 28 11.80 7.59 11.17
CA TYR A 28 12.19 8.97 10.89
C TYR A 28 13.12 9.51 11.99
N GLY A 29 14.26 8.85 12.17
CA GLY A 29 15.15 9.06 13.31
C GLY A 29 14.54 8.43 14.58
N GLU A 30 14.44 9.21 15.66
CA GLU A 30 13.80 8.77 16.92
C GLU A 30 12.26 8.80 16.87
N ARG A 31 11.68 9.13 15.71
CA ARG A 31 10.24 9.31 15.53
C ARG A 31 9.72 8.33 14.51
N THR A 32 8.53 7.81 14.74
CA THR A 32 7.83 6.95 13.77
C THR A 32 6.64 7.70 13.21
N PHE A 33 6.60 7.83 11.88
CA PHE A 33 5.40 8.29 11.18
C PHE A 33 4.65 7.07 10.63
N THR A 34 3.34 7.20 10.50
CA THR A 34 2.51 6.16 9.88
C THR A 34 1.70 6.73 8.74
N ALA A 35 1.60 5.99 7.65
CA ALA A 35 0.75 6.31 6.53
C ALA A 35 -0.37 5.26 6.45
N LYS A 36 -1.61 5.70 6.29
CA LYS A 36 -2.78 4.83 6.13
C LYS A 36 -3.57 5.24 4.90
N MET A 37 -4.31 4.32 4.32
CA MET A 37 -5.24 4.67 3.25
C MET A 37 -6.59 5.12 3.81
N ASP A 38 -7.15 6.20 3.25
CA ASP A 38 -8.53 6.58 3.50
C ASP A 38 -9.52 5.77 2.62
N ALA A 39 -10.81 5.97 2.83
CA ALA A 39 -11.88 5.33 2.04
C ALA A 39 -11.90 5.74 0.55
N LYS A 40 -11.05 6.70 0.15
CA LYS A 40 -10.84 7.10 -1.25
C LYS A 40 -9.51 6.58 -1.79
N GLN A 41 -8.90 5.61 -1.10
CA GLN A 41 -7.60 5.00 -1.40
C GLN A 41 -6.47 6.04 -1.50
N LYS A 42 -6.56 7.14 -0.73
CA LYS A 42 -5.50 8.14 -0.61
C LYS A 42 -4.67 7.89 0.63
N ILE A 43 -3.36 8.11 0.51
CA ILE A 43 -2.45 8.02 1.65
C ILE A 43 -2.59 9.26 2.53
N VAL A 44 -2.97 9.04 3.78
CA VAL A 44 -2.99 10.02 4.88
C VAL A 44 -1.81 9.74 5.80
N LEU A 45 -1.02 10.76 6.10
CA LEU A 45 0.18 10.65 6.91
C LEU A 45 -0.09 11.16 8.33
N PHE A 46 0.34 10.41 9.33
CA PHE A 46 0.21 10.71 10.74
C PHE A 46 1.59 10.82 11.40
N ASN A 47 1.71 11.80 12.29
CA ASN A 47 2.89 12.01 13.10
C ASN A 47 2.90 11.07 14.34
N PRO A 48 3.98 11.07 15.15
CA PRO A 48 4.07 10.22 16.34
C PRO A 48 2.95 10.46 17.37
N GLU A 49 2.36 11.66 17.40
CA GLU A 49 1.24 11.99 18.27
C GLU A 49 -0.14 11.59 17.69
N GLY A 50 -0.17 10.87 16.56
CA GLY A 50 -1.39 10.43 15.88
C GLY A 50 -2.14 11.54 15.13
N LYS A 51 -1.51 12.71 14.93
CA LYS A 51 -2.11 13.82 14.18
C LYS A 51 -1.78 13.73 12.71
N GLU A 52 -2.79 13.98 11.87
CA GLU A 52 -2.61 14.08 10.42
C GLU A 52 -1.67 15.24 10.07
N VAL A 53 -0.72 14.98 9.17
CA VAL A 53 0.25 15.94 8.65
C VAL A 53 0.31 15.85 7.12
N LYS A 54 0.56 16.99 6.47
CA LYS A 54 0.56 17.05 4.99
C LYS A 54 1.80 16.42 4.35
N SER A 55 2.92 16.37 5.07
CA SER A 55 4.19 15.85 4.57
C SER A 55 5.12 15.47 5.72
N LEU A 56 6.12 14.64 5.41
CA LEU A 56 7.24 14.43 6.31
C LEU A 56 7.98 15.77 6.52
N PRO A 57 8.29 16.16 7.77
CA PRO A 57 8.89 17.46 8.07
C PRO A 57 10.37 17.53 7.65
N ALA A 58 11.01 18.69 7.76
CA ALA A 58 12.46 18.77 7.62
C ALA A 58 13.18 17.94 8.71
N ALA A 59 14.40 17.49 8.41
CA ALA A 59 15.26 16.84 9.38
C ALA A 59 15.62 17.80 10.51
N ARG A 60 15.68 17.30 11.73
CA ARG A 60 16.17 17.98 12.93
C ARG A 60 17.65 17.63 13.14
N LYS A 61 18.33 18.41 13.98
CA LYS A 61 19.76 18.27 14.26
C LYS A 61 20.16 16.88 14.79
N ASN A 62 19.25 16.19 15.50
CA ASN A 62 19.49 14.89 16.10
C ASN A 62 18.91 13.73 15.27
N ASP A 63 18.28 14.00 14.12
CA ASP A 63 17.78 12.92 13.28
C ASP A 63 18.95 12.23 12.57
N ASP A 64 18.87 10.90 12.42
CA ASP A 64 19.78 10.14 11.55
C ASP A 64 19.50 10.50 10.08
N PRO A 65 20.46 11.12 9.35
CA PRO A 65 20.25 11.53 7.98
C PRO A 65 19.89 10.40 7.01
N GLU A 66 20.40 9.18 7.22
CA GLU A 66 20.10 8.04 6.35
C GLU A 66 18.68 7.53 6.61
N LEU A 67 18.23 7.39 7.86
CA LEU A 67 16.83 7.02 8.16
C LEU A 67 15.84 8.03 7.56
N ILE A 68 16.14 9.33 7.64
CA ILE A 68 15.31 10.39 7.05
C ILE A 68 15.19 10.21 5.53
N LYS A 69 16.31 9.92 4.86
CA LYS A 69 16.39 9.72 3.42
C LYS A 69 15.65 8.45 3.00
N GLU A 70 15.81 7.36 3.76
CA GLU A 70 15.11 6.10 3.53
C GLU A 70 13.60 6.24 3.70
N ALA A 71 13.13 6.87 4.78
CA ALA A 71 11.70 7.11 4.96
C ALA A 71 11.09 7.99 3.87
N LYS A 72 11.79 9.05 3.44
CA LYS A 72 11.33 9.89 2.32
C LYS A 72 11.28 9.11 1.01
N LYS A 73 12.29 8.27 0.75
CA LYS A 73 12.34 7.41 -0.43
C LYS A 73 11.19 6.40 -0.39
N LEU A 74 11.03 5.67 0.71
CA LEU A 74 9.96 4.70 0.93
C LEU A 74 8.58 5.34 0.75
N PHE A 75 8.31 6.46 1.43
CA PHE A 75 7.02 7.15 1.29
C PHE A 75 6.72 7.58 -0.15
N THR A 76 7.75 8.02 -0.89
CA THR A 76 7.60 8.43 -2.29
C THR A 76 7.38 7.23 -3.22
N SER A 77 8.13 6.14 -3.03
CA SER A 77 7.93 4.91 -3.80
C SER A 77 6.58 4.27 -3.52
N SER A 78 6.16 4.19 -2.25
CA SER A 78 4.85 3.66 -1.85
C SER A 78 3.70 4.45 -2.46
N LYS A 79 3.77 5.80 -2.49
CA LYS A 79 2.77 6.62 -3.18
C LYS A 79 2.66 6.29 -4.66
N LYS A 80 3.80 6.12 -5.33
CA LYS A 80 3.85 5.82 -6.75
C LYS A 80 3.31 4.41 -7.04
N GLU A 81 3.78 3.42 -6.28
CA GLU A 81 3.40 2.03 -6.44
C GLU A 81 1.92 1.84 -6.12
N LEU A 82 1.41 2.43 -5.03
CA LEU A 82 -0.02 2.39 -4.71
C LEU A 82 -0.88 2.90 -5.88
N LYS A 83 -0.51 4.05 -6.46
CA LYS A 83 -1.22 4.60 -7.62
C LYS A 83 -1.22 3.62 -8.79
N GLN A 84 -0.08 3.01 -9.09
CA GLN A 84 0.06 2.02 -10.17
C GLN A 84 -0.77 0.76 -9.90
N VAL A 85 -0.79 0.29 -8.65
CA VAL A 85 -1.60 -0.87 -8.23
C VAL A 85 -3.08 -0.56 -8.39
N ILE A 86 -3.57 0.59 -7.91
CA ILE A 86 -4.98 0.98 -8.06
C ILE A 86 -5.37 1.07 -9.53
N GLU A 87 -4.56 1.73 -10.37
CA GLU A 87 -4.81 1.86 -11.81
C GLU A 87 -4.89 0.48 -12.49
N LEU A 88 -3.91 -0.39 -12.24
CA LEU A 88 -3.86 -1.72 -12.84
C LEU A 88 -5.01 -2.61 -12.36
N GLN A 89 -5.26 -2.66 -11.05
CA GLN A 89 -6.29 -3.54 -10.49
C GLN A 89 -7.71 -3.06 -10.84
N SER A 90 -7.91 -1.75 -11.02
CA SER A 90 -9.19 -1.23 -11.54
C SER A 90 -9.51 -1.78 -12.93
N VAL A 91 -8.52 -1.82 -13.83
CA VAL A 91 -8.68 -2.38 -15.18
C VAL A 91 -8.92 -3.88 -15.11
N ARG A 92 -8.13 -4.62 -14.31
CA ARG A 92 -8.27 -6.08 -14.18
C ARG A 92 -9.62 -6.49 -13.60
N LEU A 93 -10.11 -5.80 -12.57
CA LEU A 93 -11.43 -6.05 -12.00
C LEU A 93 -12.55 -5.74 -13.00
N TYR A 94 -12.40 -4.68 -13.79
CA TYR A 94 -13.34 -4.37 -14.87
C TYR A 94 -13.38 -5.48 -15.92
N GLU A 95 -12.23 -5.95 -16.40
CA GLU A 95 -12.14 -7.05 -17.37
C GLU A 95 -12.71 -8.35 -16.80
N ALA A 96 -12.39 -8.69 -15.55
CA ALA A 96 -12.93 -9.85 -14.86
C ALA A 96 -14.45 -9.79 -14.72
N MET A 97 -15.02 -8.60 -14.44
CA MET A 97 -16.46 -8.38 -14.42
C MET A 97 -17.08 -8.59 -15.80
N CYS A 98 -16.49 -8.03 -16.86
CA CYS A 98 -16.95 -8.22 -18.24
C CYS A 98 -16.91 -9.70 -18.67
N ALA A 99 -15.88 -10.43 -18.25
CA ALA A 99 -15.71 -11.86 -18.52
C ALA A 99 -16.51 -12.76 -17.57
N GLN A 100 -17.21 -12.20 -16.57
CA GLN A 100 -17.88 -12.94 -15.50
C GLN A 100 -16.96 -13.96 -14.82
N ARG A 101 -15.68 -13.60 -14.66
CA ARG A 101 -14.67 -14.45 -14.03
C ARG A 101 -15.10 -14.81 -12.62
N GLN A 102 -14.95 -16.08 -12.28
CA GLN A 102 -15.19 -16.60 -10.94
C GLN A 102 -13.86 -16.84 -10.23
N TRP A 103 -13.86 -16.62 -8.92
CA TRP A 103 -12.76 -17.02 -8.05
C TRP A 103 -13.20 -18.18 -7.17
N LEU A 104 -12.24 -19.04 -6.81
CA LEU A 104 -12.42 -19.91 -5.66
C LEU A 104 -12.53 -19.04 -4.41
N SER A 105 -13.47 -19.36 -3.53
CA SER A 105 -13.69 -18.57 -2.31
C SER A 105 -12.43 -18.43 -1.45
N ALA A 106 -11.61 -19.48 -1.37
CA ALA A 106 -10.37 -19.46 -0.61
C ALA A 106 -9.35 -18.48 -1.23
N ASP A 107 -9.14 -18.56 -2.55
CA ASP A 107 -8.23 -17.67 -3.27
C ASP A 107 -8.67 -16.20 -3.17
N TRP A 108 -9.97 -15.94 -3.27
CA TRP A 108 -10.51 -14.58 -3.09
C TRP A 108 -10.22 -14.04 -1.69
N GLN A 109 -10.47 -14.85 -0.66
CA GLN A 109 -10.24 -14.45 0.73
C GLN A 109 -8.76 -14.17 1.00
N GLU A 110 -7.87 -15.04 0.52
CA GLU A 110 -6.44 -14.96 0.77
C GLU A 110 -5.76 -13.83 -0.02
N TYR A 111 -6.06 -13.70 -1.31
CA TYR A 111 -5.27 -12.83 -2.20
C TYR A 111 -5.93 -11.50 -2.54
N ILE A 112 -7.25 -11.39 -2.39
CA ILE A 112 -7.98 -10.15 -2.71
C ILE A 112 -8.51 -9.51 -1.42
N LEU A 113 -9.30 -10.24 -0.63
CA LEU A 113 -9.94 -9.68 0.56
C LEU A 113 -8.95 -9.37 1.69
N ALA A 114 -7.91 -10.17 1.88
CA ALA A 114 -6.89 -9.92 2.89
C ALA A 114 -5.80 -8.94 2.41
N HIS A 115 -5.79 -8.56 1.12
CA HIS A 115 -4.73 -7.71 0.58
C HIS A 115 -4.93 -6.24 0.96
N PRO A 116 -3.94 -5.57 1.59
CA PRO A 116 -4.13 -4.28 2.27
C PRO A 116 -4.56 -3.12 1.37
N ILE A 117 -4.29 -3.20 0.07
CA ILE A 117 -4.73 -2.19 -0.91
C ILE A 117 -6.12 -2.50 -1.49
N MET A 118 -6.51 -3.78 -1.55
CA MET A 118 -7.68 -4.24 -2.29
C MET A 118 -8.97 -4.20 -1.47
N HIS A 119 -8.88 -4.13 -0.14
CA HIS A 119 -10.03 -4.26 0.77
C HIS A 119 -10.40 -2.99 1.57
N ASN A 120 -9.76 -1.86 1.28
CA ASN A 120 -9.88 -0.64 2.10
C ASN A 120 -11.07 0.26 1.74
#